data_AF-A0A088E8F9-F1
#
_entry.id   AF-A0A088E8F9-F1
#
_cell.length_a   1.000
_cell.length_b   1.000
_cell.length_c   1.000
_cell.angle_alpha   90.00
_cell.angle_beta   90.00
_cell.angle_gamma   90.00
#
_symmetry.space_group_name_H-M   'P 1'
#
loop_
_entity.id
_entity.type
_entity.pdbx_description
1 polymer ?
#
loop_
_entity_poly.entity_id
_entity_poly.type
_entity_poly.pdbx_seq_one_letter_code
_entity_poly.pdbx_strand_id
1 'polypeptide(L)'
;MTTLDLREVDPPLRHKLVLETFHKMRPGEELEVIADHYPAHLLQLISGKIKKYEVKESGEGIFVLKLIKGGEEPRPIVSRLSDYRKSGETFTPIPVIRKDEYGAILVFFKPGQYIPIHAPDSDLIFYVIEGKGKAQIGENQVEIDKGSIVVVPKGVKRGITAETYMEALHVVVPAPSPEDHEKVMEAAARGIREVQLKG
;
A
#
# COMPACT_ATOMS: atom_id res chain seq x y z
N MET A 1 10.58 9.16 -23.13
CA MET A 1 9.50 9.39 -22.16
C MET A 1 8.22 8.91 -22.79
N THR A 2 7.49 8.04 -22.10
CA THR A 2 6.16 7.55 -22.50
C THR A 2 5.12 8.20 -21.59
N THR A 3 3.98 8.63 -22.10
CA THR A 3 2.87 9.20 -21.31
C THR A 3 1.60 8.38 -21.51
N LEU A 4 0.92 8.06 -20.41
CA LEU A 4 -0.39 7.40 -20.38
C LEU A 4 -1.40 8.26 -19.65
N ASP A 5 -2.48 8.64 -20.33
CA ASP A 5 -3.63 9.30 -19.69
C ASP A 5 -4.73 8.27 -19.44
N LEU A 6 -5.05 8.04 -18.16
CA LEU A 6 -5.99 7.01 -17.73
C LEU A 6 -7.41 7.55 -17.51
N ARG A 7 -7.63 8.86 -17.66
CA ARG A 7 -8.93 9.48 -17.34
C ARG A 7 -10.06 8.91 -18.22
N GLU A 8 -9.77 8.66 -19.49
CA GLU A 8 -10.69 8.07 -20.47
C GLU A 8 -10.58 6.54 -20.57
N VAL A 9 -9.77 5.90 -19.72
CA VAL A 9 -9.58 4.44 -19.71
C VAL A 9 -10.54 3.82 -18.70
N ASP A 10 -11.25 2.77 -19.11
CA ASP A 10 -12.16 2.00 -18.23
C ASP A 10 -11.44 1.54 -16.95
N PRO A 11 -11.96 1.83 -15.73
CA PRO A 11 -11.29 1.54 -14.47
C PRO A 11 -10.66 0.14 -14.34
N PRO A 12 -11.30 -0.97 -14.75
CA PRO A 12 -10.71 -2.32 -14.67
C PRO A 12 -9.46 -2.50 -15.56
N LEU A 13 -9.30 -1.69 -16.60
CA LEU A 13 -8.19 -1.78 -17.56
C LEU A 13 -7.01 -0.87 -17.21
N ARG A 14 -7.23 0.16 -16.38
CA ARG A 14 -6.23 1.18 -16.04
C ARG A 14 -4.92 0.57 -15.54
N HIS A 15 -4.97 -0.28 -14.51
CA HIS A 15 -3.76 -0.91 -13.95
C HIS A 15 -3.05 -1.80 -14.96
N LYS A 16 -3.81 -2.63 -15.69
CA LYS A 16 -3.26 -3.55 -16.69
C LYS A 16 -2.46 -2.80 -17.76
N LEU A 17 -3.03 -1.72 -18.30
CA LEU A 17 -2.37 -0.90 -19.32
C LEU A 17 -1.03 -0.32 -18.82
N VAL A 18 -1.00 0.21 -17.60
CA VAL A 18 0.23 0.76 -17.03
C VAL A 18 1.26 -0.33 -16.79
N LEU A 19 0.87 -1.48 -16.22
CA LEU A 19 1.78 -2.59 -15.94
C LEU A 19 2.38 -3.17 -17.22
N GLU A 20 1.58 -3.37 -18.26
CA GLU A 20 2.07 -3.84 -19.55
C GLU A 20 3.06 -2.86 -20.18
N THR A 21 2.77 -1.57 -20.11
CA THR A 21 3.68 -0.51 -20.58
C THR A 21 4.98 -0.52 -19.79
N PHE A 22 4.88 -0.53 -18.46
CA PHE A 22 6.01 -0.56 -17.55
C PHE A 22 6.90 -1.79 -17.75
N HIS A 23 6.33 -2.97 -17.98
CA HIS A 23 7.09 -4.19 -18.22
C HIS A 23 7.91 -4.13 -19.52
N LYS A 24 7.38 -3.51 -20.57
CA LYS A 24 8.07 -3.34 -21.88
C LYS A 24 9.21 -2.32 -21.84
N MET A 25 9.21 -1.40 -20.88
CA MET A 25 10.27 -0.40 -20.75
C MET A 25 11.62 -1.02 -20.38
N ARG A 26 12.69 -0.38 -20.83
CA ARG A 26 14.07 -0.66 -20.40
C ARG A 26 14.41 0.10 -19.12
N PRO A 27 15.35 -0.39 -18.29
CA PRO A 27 15.87 0.38 -17.16
C PRO A 27 16.33 1.78 -17.57
N GLY A 28 15.97 2.79 -16.78
CA GLY A 28 16.29 4.20 -17.08
C GLY A 28 15.26 4.93 -17.95
N GLU A 29 14.33 4.23 -18.60
CA GLU A 29 13.24 4.89 -19.33
C GLU A 29 12.21 5.51 -18.37
N GLU A 30 11.57 6.57 -18.83
CA GLU A 30 10.61 7.36 -18.05
C GLU A 30 9.17 7.11 -18.51
N LEU A 31 8.27 7.00 -17.53
CA LEU A 31 6.82 6.88 -17.73
C LEU A 31 6.10 7.96 -16.92
N GLU A 32 5.18 8.65 -17.57
CA GLU A 32 4.22 9.57 -16.96
C GLU A 32 2.83 8.94 -17.01
N VAL A 33 2.12 8.94 -15.88
CA VAL A 33 0.75 8.43 -15.75
C VAL A 33 -0.14 9.52 -15.20
N ILE A 34 -1.20 9.86 -15.92
CA ILE A 34 -2.21 10.85 -15.51
C ILE A 34 -3.46 10.10 -15.07
N ALA A 35 -3.95 10.38 -13.86
CA ALA A 35 -5.12 9.71 -13.28
C ALA A 35 -6.03 10.72 -12.55
N ASP A 36 -7.30 10.35 -12.38
CA ASP A 36 -8.33 11.09 -11.62
C ASP A 36 -8.32 10.79 -10.11
N HIS A 37 -7.37 9.96 -9.66
CA HIS A 37 -7.15 9.63 -8.27
C HIS A 37 -5.68 9.32 -8.02
N TYR A 38 -5.29 9.33 -6.75
CA TYR A 38 -3.91 9.07 -6.37
C TYR A 38 -3.52 7.60 -6.66
N PRO A 39 -2.41 7.33 -7.36
CA PRO A 39 -2.06 6.00 -7.86
C PRO A 39 -1.40 5.11 -6.79
N ALA A 40 -1.97 5.03 -5.58
CA ALA A 40 -1.43 4.23 -4.48
C ALA A 40 -1.30 2.75 -4.85
N HIS A 41 -2.36 2.18 -5.43
CA HIS A 41 -2.37 0.77 -5.82
C HIS A 41 -1.33 0.46 -6.89
N LEU A 42 -1.22 1.33 -7.91
CA LEU A 42 -0.19 1.18 -8.93
C LEU A 42 1.21 1.21 -8.31
N LEU A 43 1.53 2.22 -7.48
CA LEU A 43 2.82 2.31 -6.79
C LEU A 43 3.12 1.06 -5.97
N GLN A 44 2.10 0.43 -5.39
CA GLN A 44 2.29 -0.85 -4.70
C GLN A 44 2.77 -1.97 -5.60
N LEU A 45 2.26 -2.07 -6.81
CA LEU A 45 2.63 -3.15 -7.74
C LEU A 45 4.04 -2.95 -8.30
N ILE A 46 4.51 -1.71 -8.45
CA ILE A 46 5.75 -1.41 -9.18
C ILE A 46 6.86 -0.71 -8.37
N SER A 47 6.62 -0.29 -7.11
CA SER A 47 7.60 0.45 -6.28
C SER A 47 8.97 -0.24 -6.21
N GLY A 48 9.01 -1.56 -6.01
CA GLY A 48 10.27 -2.33 -5.96
C GLY A 48 11.05 -2.35 -7.27
N LYS A 49 10.43 -1.94 -8.39
CA LYS A 49 11.01 -1.91 -9.74
C LYS A 49 11.29 -0.48 -10.23
N ILE A 50 11.02 0.54 -9.42
CA ILE A 50 11.19 1.95 -9.79
C ILE A 50 12.53 2.49 -9.26
N LYS A 51 13.25 3.26 -10.09
CA LYS A 51 14.45 4.01 -9.66
C LYS A 51 14.10 5.27 -8.88
N LYS A 52 13.12 6.02 -9.37
CA LYS A 52 12.65 7.29 -8.82
C LYS A 52 11.22 7.50 -9.27
N TYR A 53 10.38 8.04 -8.40
CA TYR A 53 9.08 8.55 -8.80
C TYR A 53 8.73 9.83 -8.06
N GLU A 54 7.77 10.57 -8.60
CA GLU A 54 7.15 11.74 -8.01
C GLU A 54 5.66 11.71 -8.38
N VAL A 55 4.78 12.02 -7.44
CA VAL A 55 3.36 12.24 -7.71
C VAL A 55 3.03 13.69 -7.42
N LYS A 56 2.46 14.39 -8.39
CA LYS A 56 1.95 15.76 -8.24
C LYS A 56 0.44 15.78 -8.46
N GLU A 57 -0.26 16.55 -7.64
CA GLU A 57 -1.64 16.93 -7.94
C GLU A 57 -1.60 18.18 -8.81
N SER A 58 -2.08 18.06 -10.05
CA SER A 58 -2.47 19.19 -10.87
C SER A 58 -3.92 19.47 -10.52
N GLY A 59 -4.29 20.74 -10.28
CA GLY A 59 -5.62 21.10 -9.75
C GLY A 59 -6.81 20.39 -10.42
N GLU A 60 -7.93 20.31 -9.69
CA GLU A 60 -9.13 19.51 -10.03
C GLU A 60 -9.00 17.98 -9.80
N GLY A 61 -8.21 17.56 -8.80
CA GLY A 61 -8.12 16.15 -8.42
C GLY A 61 -7.37 15.27 -9.45
N ILE A 62 -6.59 15.88 -10.33
CA ILE A 62 -5.79 15.18 -11.34
C ILE A 62 -4.41 14.88 -10.75
N PHE A 63 -4.00 13.62 -10.77
CA PHE A 63 -2.70 13.18 -10.29
C PHE A 63 -1.80 12.80 -11.46
N VAL A 64 -0.57 13.33 -11.45
CA VAL A 64 0.49 13.04 -12.41
C VAL A 64 1.60 12.29 -11.70
N LEU A 65 1.74 11.00 -11.99
CA LEU A 65 2.85 10.16 -11.56
C LEU A 65 3.95 10.17 -12.62
N LYS A 66 5.13 10.67 -12.28
CA LYS A 66 6.34 10.54 -13.08
C LYS A 66 7.24 9.50 -12.46
N LEU A 67 7.70 8.52 -13.22
CA LEU A 67 8.60 7.48 -12.74
C LEU A 67 9.72 7.17 -13.73
N ILE A 68 10.82 6.65 -13.20
CA ILE A 68 11.95 6.11 -13.97
C ILE A 68 12.06 4.62 -13.64
N LYS A 69 12.07 3.76 -14.65
CA LYS A 69 12.20 2.31 -14.43
C LYS A 69 13.57 1.97 -13.84
N GLY A 70 13.56 1.15 -12.79
CA GLY A 70 14.74 0.59 -12.15
C GLY A 70 15.39 -0.51 -13.00
N GLY A 71 16.66 -0.79 -12.69
CA GLY A 71 17.33 -2.01 -13.15
C GLY A 71 17.11 -3.14 -12.13
N GLU A 72 17.64 -4.32 -12.43
CA GLU A 72 17.54 -5.49 -11.54
C GLU A 72 18.53 -5.44 -10.37
N GLU A 73 19.44 -4.48 -10.37
CA GLU A 73 20.44 -4.35 -9.31
C GLU A 73 19.81 -4.00 -7.96
N PRO A 74 20.25 -4.65 -6.86
CA PRO A 74 19.82 -4.30 -5.50
C PRO A 74 20.13 -2.83 -5.20
N ARG A 75 19.16 -2.10 -4.65
CA ARG A 75 19.34 -0.70 -4.26
C ARG A 75 18.94 -0.48 -2.81
N PRO A 76 19.79 0.18 -2.01
CA PRO A 76 19.37 0.67 -0.70
C PRO A 76 18.32 1.75 -0.90
N ILE A 77 17.32 1.78 -0.01
CA ILE A 77 16.28 2.80 0.02
C ILE A 77 16.40 3.54 1.34
N VAL A 78 16.45 4.87 1.25
CA VAL A 78 16.36 5.76 2.40
C VAL A 78 15.14 6.64 2.20
N SER A 79 14.21 6.56 3.14
CA SER A 79 12.90 7.20 3.07
C SER A 79 12.58 7.86 4.41
N ARG A 80 11.83 8.97 4.39
CA ARG A 80 11.33 9.63 5.61
C ARG A 80 9.82 9.55 5.63
N LEU A 81 9.25 9.18 6.78
CA LEU A 81 7.80 9.09 6.98
C LEU A 81 7.06 10.38 6.57
N SER A 82 7.67 11.54 6.84
CA SER A 82 7.15 12.87 6.48
C SER A 82 6.80 13.01 5.00
N ASP A 83 7.52 12.32 4.12
CA ASP A 83 7.41 12.47 2.68
C ASP A 83 6.17 11.74 2.12
N TYR A 84 5.52 10.91 2.95
CA TYR A 84 4.42 10.04 2.56
C TYR A 84 3.10 10.37 3.26
N ARG A 85 3.07 11.33 4.21
CA ARG A 85 1.87 11.63 4.99
C ARG A 85 0.68 11.97 4.10
N LYS A 86 -0.28 11.04 4.04
CA LYS A 86 -1.53 11.18 3.31
C LYS A 86 -2.59 10.28 3.94
N SER A 87 -3.85 10.71 3.92
CA SER A 87 -4.98 9.88 4.34
C SER A 87 -6.13 9.99 3.35
N GLY A 88 -6.65 8.85 2.93
CA GLY A 88 -7.80 8.70 2.03
C GLY A 88 -9.12 8.50 2.77
N GLU A 89 -10.09 7.93 2.07
CA GLU A 89 -11.40 7.55 2.62
C GLU A 89 -11.31 6.26 3.47
N THR A 90 -10.40 5.35 3.09
CA THR A 90 -10.00 4.17 3.86
C THR A 90 -8.59 4.35 4.43
N PHE A 91 -8.09 3.32 5.14
CA PHE A 91 -6.68 3.30 5.53
C PHE A 91 -5.79 3.42 4.29
N THR A 92 -4.67 4.12 4.43
CA THR A 92 -3.82 4.49 3.30
C THR A 92 -2.47 3.79 3.41
N PRO A 93 -2.29 2.62 2.78
CA PRO A 93 -1.00 1.95 2.69
C PRO A 93 -0.14 2.59 1.59
N ILE A 94 1.08 2.98 1.94
CA ILE A 94 2.07 3.54 1.03
C ILE A 94 3.33 2.66 1.07
N PRO A 95 3.56 1.85 0.03
CA PRO A 95 4.71 0.96 0.00
C PRO A 95 5.99 1.76 -0.21
N VAL A 96 6.93 1.60 0.71
CA VAL A 96 8.32 2.07 0.55
C VAL A 96 9.06 1.11 -0.37
N ILE A 97 8.83 -0.18 -0.17
CA ILE A 97 9.32 -1.24 -1.05
C ILE A 97 8.40 -2.45 -0.99
N ARG A 98 8.25 -3.11 -2.14
CA ARG A 98 7.66 -4.43 -2.25
C ARG A 98 8.60 -5.33 -3.04
N LYS A 99 8.95 -6.47 -2.45
CA LYS A 99 9.60 -7.61 -3.08
C LYS A 99 8.80 -8.88 -2.77
N ASP A 100 9.14 -9.99 -3.39
CA ASP A 100 8.45 -11.26 -3.09
C ASP A 100 8.78 -11.73 -1.67
N GLU A 101 10.02 -11.51 -1.21
CA GLU A 101 10.49 -11.97 0.10
C GLU A 101 9.99 -11.08 1.26
N TYR A 102 9.70 -9.81 1.00
CA TYR A 102 9.19 -8.88 2.01
C TYR A 102 8.56 -7.62 1.40
N GLY A 103 7.65 -7.00 2.15
CA GLY A 103 7.17 -5.64 1.89
C GLY A 103 7.36 -4.75 3.12
N ALA A 104 7.79 -3.51 2.91
CA ALA A 104 7.77 -2.46 3.93
C ALA A 104 6.84 -1.34 3.48
N ILE A 105 5.80 -1.09 4.27
CA ILE A 105 4.70 -0.19 3.97
C ILE A 105 4.57 0.81 5.12
N LEU A 106 4.43 2.09 4.78
CA LEU A 106 3.98 3.11 5.73
C LEU A 106 2.47 3.21 5.61
N VAL A 107 1.75 3.08 6.71
CA VAL A 107 0.29 3.09 6.69
C VAL A 107 -0.25 4.20 7.59
N PHE A 108 -1.27 4.88 7.08
CA PHE A 108 -1.89 6.03 7.71
C PHE A 108 -3.39 5.80 7.87
N PHE A 109 -3.92 6.18 9.01
CA PHE A 109 -5.34 6.03 9.34
C PHE A 109 -5.91 7.35 9.87
N LYS A 110 -7.14 7.66 9.48
CA LYS A 110 -8.03 8.57 10.22
C LYS A 110 -8.71 7.81 11.37
N PRO A 111 -9.21 8.51 12.40
CA PRO A 111 -10.03 7.88 13.44
C PRO A 111 -11.16 7.03 12.84
N GLY A 112 -11.33 5.81 13.35
CA GLY A 112 -12.34 4.85 12.92
C GLY A 112 -11.98 4.02 11.67
N GLN A 113 -10.93 4.38 10.93
CA GLN A 113 -10.43 3.55 9.82
C GLN A 113 -9.74 2.30 10.35
N TYR A 114 -9.71 1.26 9.51
CA TYR A 114 -9.27 -0.06 9.93
C TYR A 114 -8.74 -0.87 8.75
N ILE A 115 -7.86 -1.82 9.05
CA ILE A 115 -7.55 -2.96 8.19
C ILE A 115 -8.54 -4.08 8.60
N PRO A 116 -9.39 -4.56 7.68
CA PRO A 116 -10.30 -5.67 7.95
C PRO A 116 -9.60 -6.89 8.55
N ILE A 117 -10.31 -7.65 9.38
CA ILE A 117 -9.81 -8.90 9.95
C ILE A 117 -9.61 -9.91 8.81
N HIS A 118 -8.42 -10.49 8.73
CA HIS A 118 -8.07 -11.51 7.73
C HIS A 118 -6.94 -12.40 8.25
N ALA A 119 -6.69 -13.53 7.58
CA ALA A 119 -5.62 -14.47 7.91
C ALA A 119 -4.80 -14.77 6.66
N PRO A 120 -3.75 -14.00 6.35
CA PRO A 120 -2.93 -14.19 5.16
C PRO A 120 -1.80 -15.19 5.41
N ASP A 121 -1.25 -15.77 4.34
CA ASP A 121 -0.02 -16.59 4.41
C ASP A 121 1.26 -15.73 4.45
N SER A 122 1.23 -14.67 5.27
CA SER A 122 2.40 -13.84 5.56
C SER A 122 2.47 -13.51 7.03
N ASP A 123 3.67 -13.42 7.59
CA ASP A 123 3.89 -12.80 8.89
C ASP A 123 3.63 -11.28 8.77
N LEU A 124 3.24 -10.66 9.89
CA LEU A 124 3.12 -9.20 10.06
C LEU A 124 4.01 -8.75 11.19
N ILE A 125 4.72 -7.65 10.97
CA ILE A 125 5.29 -6.80 12.00
C ILE A 125 4.70 -5.41 11.82
N PHE A 126 3.95 -4.94 12.81
CA PHE A 126 3.29 -3.64 12.80
C PHE A 126 3.80 -2.81 13.97
N TYR A 127 4.44 -1.67 13.67
CA TYR A 127 4.99 -0.77 14.68
C TYR A 127 4.27 0.57 14.63
N VAL A 128 3.64 0.96 15.74
CA VAL A 128 2.90 2.23 15.85
C VAL A 128 3.88 3.36 16.10
N ILE A 129 3.96 4.29 15.16
CA ILE A 129 4.86 5.45 15.24
C ILE A 129 4.16 6.60 15.98
N GLU A 130 2.86 6.77 15.75
CA GLU A 130 2.02 7.81 16.35
C GLU A 130 0.56 7.34 16.39
N GLY A 131 -0.19 7.82 17.39
CA GLY A 131 -1.61 7.50 17.55
C GLY A 131 -1.90 6.31 18.46
N LYS A 132 -3.18 5.93 18.51
CA LYS A 132 -3.72 4.82 19.30
C LYS A 132 -4.86 4.10 18.59
N GLY A 133 -5.08 2.85 18.96
CA GLY A 133 -6.11 2.00 18.41
C GLY A 133 -6.12 0.61 19.03
N LYS A 134 -6.62 -0.36 18.26
CA LYS A 134 -6.72 -1.76 18.68
C LYS A 134 -6.22 -2.69 17.60
N ALA A 135 -5.52 -3.75 18.00
CA ALA A 135 -5.15 -4.86 17.14
C ALA A 135 -6.03 -6.09 17.46
N GLN A 136 -6.58 -6.71 16.43
CA GLN A 136 -7.11 -8.08 16.50
C GLN A 136 -5.94 -9.05 16.34
N ILE A 137 -5.80 -10.02 17.25
CA ILE A 137 -4.76 -11.06 17.23
C ILE A 137 -5.40 -12.39 17.63
N GLY A 138 -5.64 -13.26 16.65
CA GLY A 138 -6.46 -14.46 16.84
C GLY A 138 -7.87 -14.06 17.27
N GLU A 139 -8.33 -14.59 18.40
CA GLU A 139 -9.65 -14.28 18.99
C GLU A 139 -9.62 -13.05 19.91
N ASN A 140 -8.43 -12.55 20.26
CA ASN A 140 -8.27 -11.45 21.21
C ASN A 140 -8.15 -10.10 20.53
N GLN A 141 -8.59 -9.06 21.23
CA GLN A 141 -8.35 -7.67 20.87
C GLN A 141 -7.48 -7.01 21.95
N VAL A 142 -6.42 -6.31 21.53
CA VAL A 142 -5.50 -5.61 22.42
C VAL A 142 -5.40 -4.15 22.04
N GLU A 143 -5.26 -3.27 23.03
CA GLU A 143 -4.97 -1.85 22.79
C GLU A 143 -3.53 -1.68 22.30
N ILE A 144 -3.34 -0.75 21.37
CA ILE A 144 -2.04 -0.39 20.83
C ILE A 144 -1.93 1.13 20.76
N ASP A 145 -0.76 1.67 21.04
CA ASP A 145 -0.45 3.09 20.99
C ASP A 145 1.00 3.32 20.53
N LYS A 146 1.44 4.58 20.52
CA LYS A 146 2.79 4.96 20.14
C LYS A 146 3.87 4.12 20.83
N GLY A 147 4.69 3.45 20.01
CA GLY A 147 5.77 2.57 20.47
C GLY A 147 5.35 1.09 20.60
N SER A 148 4.08 0.78 20.46
CA SER A 148 3.58 -0.60 20.41
C SER A 148 4.11 -1.33 19.17
N ILE A 149 4.53 -2.59 19.35
CA ILE A 149 4.87 -3.52 18.27
C ILE A 149 3.93 -4.72 18.32
N VAL A 150 3.32 -5.05 17.19
CA VAL A 150 2.45 -6.21 17.02
C VAL A 150 3.09 -7.14 16.01
N VAL A 151 3.36 -8.37 16.43
CA VAL A 151 3.89 -9.43 15.57
C VAL A 151 2.85 -10.52 15.46
N VAL A 152 2.43 -10.84 14.23
CA VAL A 152 1.40 -11.86 13.98
C VAL A 152 1.92 -12.88 12.95
N PRO A 153 2.09 -14.15 13.34
CA PRO A 153 2.46 -15.20 12.40
C PRO A 153 1.44 -15.40 11.29
N LYS A 154 1.89 -15.93 10.15
CA LYS A 154 1.05 -16.34 9.03
C LYS A 154 -0.09 -17.26 9.46
N GLY A 155 -1.24 -17.13 8.81
CA GLY A 155 -2.45 -17.91 9.08
C GLY A 155 -3.22 -17.50 10.35
N VAL A 156 -2.67 -16.62 11.20
CA VAL A 156 -3.39 -16.11 12.38
C VAL A 156 -4.25 -14.91 11.99
N LYS A 157 -5.52 -14.89 12.42
CA LYS A 157 -6.42 -13.75 12.21
C LYS A 157 -5.81 -12.47 12.77
N ARG A 158 -5.81 -11.42 11.96
CA ARG A 158 -5.30 -10.10 12.32
C ARG A 158 -6.10 -8.97 11.71
N GLY A 159 -6.12 -7.83 12.40
CA GLY A 159 -6.76 -6.59 11.95
C GLY A 159 -6.29 -5.43 12.81
N ILE A 160 -6.42 -4.20 12.31
CA ILE A 160 -6.05 -2.97 13.03
C ILE A 160 -7.21 -2.00 12.93
N THR A 161 -7.62 -1.38 14.03
CA THR A 161 -8.58 -0.27 14.03
C THR A 161 -7.96 0.93 14.72
N ALA A 162 -7.93 2.07 14.05
CA ALA A 162 -7.39 3.30 14.62
C ALA A 162 -8.49 4.05 15.39
N GLU A 163 -8.21 4.45 16.63
CA GLU A 163 -9.10 5.30 17.43
C GLU A 163 -8.79 6.78 17.26
N THR A 164 -7.52 7.11 17.02
CA THR A 164 -7.06 8.44 16.61
C THR A 164 -6.52 8.40 15.19
N TYR A 165 -6.01 9.54 14.71
CA TYR A 165 -5.05 9.47 13.62
C TYR A 165 -3.89 8.54 14.02
N MET A 166 -3.49 7.64 13.12
CA MET A 166 -2.42 6.67 13.38
C MET A 166 -1.45 6.62 12.20
N GLU A 167 -0.16 6.62 12.52
CA GLU A 167 0.95 6.37 11.58
C GLU A 167 1.66 5.10 12.04
N ALA A 168 1.91 4.16 11.13
CA ALA A 168 2.59 2.92 11.47
C ALA A 168 3.50 2.42 10.35
N LEU A 169 4.54 1.68 10.74
CA LEU A 169 5.30 0.82 9.85
C LEU A 169 4.64 -0.56 9.83
N HIS A 170 4.26 -1.01 8.64
CA HIS A 170 3.66 -2.32 8.37
C HIS A 170 4.63 -3.11 7.51
N VAL A 171 5.20 -4.18 8.07
CA VAL A 171 6.11 -5.10 7.38
C VAL A 171 5.44 -6.46 7.24
N VAL A 172 5.54 -7.04 6.05
CA VAL A 172 4.99 -8.36 5.72
C VAL A 172 6.07 -9.24 5.12
N VAL A 173 6.10 -10.51 5.55
CA VAL A 173 7.11 -11.49 5.14
C VAL A 173 6.43 -12.87 4.94
N PRO A 174 6.43 -13.44 3.72
CA PRO A 174 6.70 -12.79 2.44
C PRO A 174 5.68 -11.68 2.13
N ALA A 175 5.85 -10.93 1.04
CA ALA A 175 4.80 -9.99 0.66
C ALA A 175 3.55 -10.76 0.19
N PRO A 176 2.34 -10.42 0.68
CA PRO A 176 1.11 -11.09 0.27
C PRO A 176 0.84 -10.82 -1.22
N SER A 177 0.11 -11.72 -1.88
CA SER A 177 -0.23 -11.57 -3.30
C SER A 177 -0.94 -10.23 -3.58
N PRO A 178 -0.81 -9.66 -4.80
CA PRO A 178 -1.58 -8.47 -5.18
C PRO A 178 -3.10 -8.66 -5.02
N GLU A 179 -3.60 -9.86 -5.33
CA GLU A 179 -5.03 -10.20 -5.26
C GLU A 179 -5.56 -10.21 -3.83
N ASP A 180 -4.81 -10.75 -2.87
CA ASP A 180 -5.23 -10.73 -1.47
C ASP A 180 -5.23 -9.32 -0.90
N HIS A 181 -4.26 -8.50 -1.31
CA HIS A 181 -4.26 -7.09 -0.95
C HIS A 181 -5.49 -6.36 -1.50
N GLU A 182 -5.84 -6.58 -2.77
CA GLU A 182 -7.01 -5.96 -3.40
C GLU A 182 -8.30 -6.32 -2.67
N LYS A 183 -8.50 -7.60 -2.30
CA LYS A 183 -9.66 -8.04 -1.50
C LYS A 183 -9.78 -7.28 -0.17
N VAL A 184 -8.66 -7.05 0.51
CA VAL A 184 -8.65 -6.32 1.79
C VAL A 184 -9.00 -4.84 1.57
N MET A 185 -8.48 -4.22 0.52
CA MET A 185 -8.79 -2.83 0.18
C MET A 185 -10.26 -2.65 -0.22
N GLU A 186 -10.80 -3.56 -1.05
CA GLU A 186 -12.22 -3.56 -1.45
C GLU A 186 -13.15 -3.72 -0.24
N ALA A 187 -12.80 -4.63 0.67
CA ALA A 187 -13.56 -4.85 1.88
C ALA A 187 -13.62 -3.61 2.76
N ALA A 188 -12.48 -2.94 2.97
CA ALA A 188 -12.42 -1.68 3.71
C ALA A 188 -13.29 -0.59 3.06
N ALA A 189 -13.25 -0.47 1.73
CA ALA A 189 -14.07 0.47 0.98
C ALA A 189 -15.59 0.17 1.10
N ARG A 190 -15.96 -1.10 1.21
CA ARG A 190 -17.36 -1.55 1.39
C ARG A 190 -17.82 -1.61 2.85
N GLY A 191 -16.98 -1.22 3.81
CA GLY A 191 -17.33 -1.28 5.23
C GLY A 191 -17.33 -2.70 5.83
N ILE A 192 -16.73 -3.67 5.15
CA ILE A 192 -16.67 -5.08 5.58
C ILE A 192 -15.56 -5.26 6.61
N ARG A 193 -15.91 -5.83 7.78
CA ARG A 193 -15.01 -5.96 8.93
C ARG A 193 -14.11 -7.19 8.91
N GLU A 194 -14.53 -8.27 8.25
CA GLU A 194 -13.77 -9.52 8.17
C GLU A 194 -13.82 -10.06 6.74
N VAL A 195 -12.67 -10.50 6.24
CA VAL A 195 -12.46 -10.96 4.86
C VAL A 195 -11.84 -12.33 4.90
N GLN A 196 -12.44 -13.24 4.14
CA GLN A 196 -11.86 -14.56 3.92
C GLN A 196 -10.93 -14.49 2.71
N LEU A 197 -9.63 -14.55 2.97
CA LEU A 197 -8.64 -14.82 1.96
C LEU A 197 -8.71 -16.34 1.70
N LYS A 198 -8.99 -16.76 0.47
CA LYS A 198 -9.02 -18.19 0.14
C LYS A 198 -7.65 -18.80 0.48
N GLY A 199 -7.68 -19.98 1.11
CA GLY A 199 -6.48 -20.77 1.40
C GLY A 199 -5.87 -21.43 0.17
#